data_AF-A0A377UTM6-F1
#
_entry.id   AF-A0A377UTM6-F1
#
_cell.length_a   1.000
_cell.length_b   1.000
_cell.length_c   1.000
_cell.angle_alpha   90.00
_cell.angle_beta   90.00
_cell.angle_gamma   90.00
#
_symmetry.space_group_name_H-M   'P 1'
#
loop_
_entity.id
_entity.type
_entity.pdbx_description
1 polymer ?
#
loop_
_entity_poly.entity_id
_entity_poly.type
_entity_poly.pdbx_seq_one_letter_code
_entity_poly.pdbx_strand_id
1 'polypeptide(L)' 'MVTPLQLARVYATIGSYGIYRPLSITKVDPPVPGERVFPESLVRTVVHMMESVALPGGGGVKAAIKRLSHRD' A
#
# COMPACT_ATOMS: atom_id res chain seq x y z
N MET A 1 7.49 -18.03 8.20
CA MET A 1 8.15 -16.72 8.39
C MET A 1 8.32 -16.07 7.02
N VAL A 2 8.32 -14.73 6.92
CA VAL A 2 8.54 -14.00 5.66
C VAL A 2 9.73 -13.05 5.80
N THR A 3 10.37 -12.69 4.69
CA THR A 3 11.42 -11.67 4.67
C THR A 3 10.82 -10.26 4.61
N PRO A 4 11.55 -9.22 5.07
CA PRO A 4 11.10 -7.84 4.91
C PRO A 4 10.78 -7.46 3.46
N LEU A 5 11.56 -7.98 2.49
CA LEU A 5 11.34 -7.74 1.07
C LEU A 5 10.04 -8.40 0.56
N GLN A 6 9.70 -9.60 1.06
CA GLN A 6 8.43 -10.24 0.75
C GLN A 6 7.26 -9.44 1.31
N LEU A 7 7.38 -8.93 2.55
CA LEU A 7 6.34 -8.10 3.18
C LEU A 7 6.14 -6.78 2.41
N ALA A 8 7.23 -6.12 1.99
CA ALA A 8 7.17 -4.93 1.15
C ALA A 8 6.39 -5.19 -0.15
N ARG A 9 6.60 -6.34 -0.80
CA ARG A 9 5.86 -6.75 -2.00
C ARG A 9 4.38 -6.96 -1.75
N VAL A 10 4.00 -7.50 -0.59
CA VAL A 10 2.58 -7.62 -0.19
C VAL A 10 1.95 -6.23 -0.09
N TYR A 11 2.57 -5.30 0.63
CA TYR A 11 2.04 -3.94 0.77
C TYR A 11 2.05 -3.14 -0.53
N ALA A 12 3.00 -3.38 -1.44
CA ALA A 12 2.98 -2.80 -2.80
C ALA A 12 1.78 -3.33 -3.63
N THR A 13 1.41 -4.60 -3.44
CA THR A 13 0.24 -5.20 -4.08
C THR A 13 -1.06 -4.63 -3.50
N ILE A 14 -1.14 -4.43 -2.19
CA ILE A 14 -2.28 -3.78 -1.52
C ILE A 14 -2.41 -2.31 -1.97
N GLY A 15 -1.30 -1.56 -1.94
CA GLY A 15 -1.28 -0.14 -2.32
C GLY A 15 -1.59 0.12 -3.79
N SER A 16 -1.46 -0.89 -4.66
CA SER A 16 -1.87 -0.83 -6.06
C SER A 16 -3.25 -1.46 -6.33
N TYR A 17 -4.06 -1.63 -5.27
CA TYR A 17 -5.41 -2.18 -5.32
C TYR A 17 -5.51 -3.57 -5.96
N GLY A 18 -4.55 -4.45 -5.63
CA GLY A 18 -4.57 -5.87 -5.99
C GLY A 18 -3.76 -6.23 -7.24
N ILE A 19 -2.88 -5.35 -7.72
CA ILE A 19 -2.00 -5.63 -8.87
C ILE A 19 -0.60 -6.02 -8.38
N TYR A 20 -0.26 -7.29 -8.55
CA TYR A 20 1.08 -7.79 -8.29
C TYR A 20 2.06 -7.30 -9.38
N ARG A 21 3.20 -6.77 -8.97
CA ARG A 21 4.31 -6.40 -9.88
C ARG A 21 5.62 -7.02 -9.39
N PRO A 22 6.52 -7.43 -10.31
CA PRO A 22 7.85 -7.88 -9.93
C PRO A 22 8.64 -6.75 -9.30
N LEU A 23 9.45 -7.08 -8.29
CA LEU A 23 10.38 -6.14 -7.68
C LEU A 23 11.64 -6.02 -8.54
N SER A 24 12.23 -4.83 -8.55
CA SER A 24 13.52 -4.57 -9.21
C SER A 24 14.43 -3.78 -8.29
N ILE A 25 15.72 -4.14 -8.26
CA ILE A 25 16.78 -3.37 -7.61
C ILE A 25 17.48 -2.40 -8.58
N THR A 26 17.21 -2.54 -9.89
CA THR A 26 17.68 -1.64 -10.94
C THR A 26 16.53 -0.78 -11.45
N LYS A 27 16.86 0.35 -12.08
CA LYS A 27 15.87 1.21 -12.74
C LYS A 27 15.07 0.40 -13.76
N VAL A 28 13.75 0.64 -13.81
CA VAL A 28 12.82 0.08 -14.80
C VAL A 28 12.05 1.24 -15.42
N ASP A 29 11.95 1.25 -16.75
CA ASP A 29 11.17 2.26 -17.45
C ASP A 29 9.69 1.85 -17.52
N PRO A 30 8.73 2.74 -17.18
CA PRO A 30 7.29 2.43 -17.24
C PRO A 30 6.76 2.25 -18.67
N PRO A 31 5.63 1.54 -18.85
CA PRO A 31 4.81 0.89 -17.82
C PRO A 31 5.37 -0.48 -17.41
N VAL A 32 5.22 -0.84 -16.14
CA VAL A 32 5.51 -2.20 -15.65
C VAL A 32 4.21 -3.00 -15.63
N PRO A 33 4.04 -3.99 -16.53
CA PRO A 33 2.89 -4.88 -16.50
C PRO A 33 2.81 -5.60 -15.15
N GLY A 34 1.59 -5.82 -14.68
CA GLY A 34 1.33 -6.55 -13.45
C GLY A 34 0.15 -7.48 -13.63
N GLU A 35 -0.01 -8.38 -12.67
CA GLU A 35 -1.10 -9.35 -12.64
C GLU A 35 -2.12 -8.95 -11.57
N ARG A 36 -3.40 -8.92 -11.93
CA ARG A 36 -4.45 -8.70 -10.94
C ARG A 36 -4.67 -10.00 -10.16
N VAL A 37 -4.24 -10.00 -8.89
CA VAL A 37 -4.38 -11.14 -7.97
C VAL A 37 -5.53 -10.96 -6.98
N PHE A 38 -6.07 -9.73 -6.86
CA PHE A 38 -7.30 -9.43 -6.10
C PHE A 38 -8.21 -8.44 -6.85
N PRO A 39 -9.54 -8.54 -6.66
CA PRO A 39 -10.47 -7.52 -7.14
C PRO A 39 -10.17 -6.15 -6.51
N GLU A 40 -10.20 -5.11 -7.34
CA GLU A 40 -9.90 -3.74 -6.91
C GLU A 40 -10.83 -3.26 -5.80
N SER A 41 -12.13 -3.50 -5.94
CA SER A 41 -13.15 -3.07 -4.99
C SER A 41 -12.88 -3.62 -3.59
N LEU A 42 -12.49 -4.89 -3.49
CA LEU A 42 -12.18 -5.54 -2.22
C LEU A 42 -10.94 -4.90 -1.56
N VAL A 43 -9.87 -4.70 -2.32
CA VAL A 43 -8.63 -4.13 -1.76
C VAL A 43 -8.84 -2.67 -1.36
N ARG A 44 -9.64 -1.91 -2.10
CA ARG A 44 -10.02 -0.54 -1.72
C ARG A 44 -10.74 -0.50 -0.37
N THR A 45 -11.69 -1.40 -0.14
CA THR A 45 -12.39 -1.51 1.16
C THR A 45 -11.39 -1.78 2.28
N VAL A 46 -10.47 -2.74 2.09
CA VAL A 46 -9.46 -3.07 3.10
C VAL A 46 -8.52 -1.89 3.37
N VAL A 47 -8.06 -1.19 2.34
CA VAL A 47 -7.20 0.00 2.50
C VAL A 47 -7.90 1.06 3.35
N HIS A 48 -9.18 1.33 3.08
CA HIS A 48 -9.95 2.28 3.88
C HIS A 48 -10.09 1.84 5.34
N MET A 49 -10.30 0.55 5.60
CA MET A 49 -10.31 0.02 6.97
C MET A 49 -8.96 0.20 7.67
N MET A 50 -7.85 0.01 6.95
CA MET A 50 -6.49 0.14 7.48
C MET A 50 -6.12 1.57 7.90
N GLU A 51 -6.75 2.60 7.33
CA GLU A 51 -6.54 4.00 7.72
C GLU A 51 -6.80 4.21 9.23
N SER A 52 -7.80 3.53 9.78
CA SER A 52 -8.18 3.61 11.19
C SER A 52 -7.04 3.23 12.15
N VAL A 53 -6.09 2.41 11.71
CA VAL A 53 -4.93 1.99 12.52
C VAL A 53 -4.07 3.19 12.91
N ALA A 54 -3.98 4.21 12.05
CA ALA A 54 -3.19 5.42 12.29
C ALA A 54 -4.00 6.58 12.91
N LEU A 55 -5.30 6.42 13.12
CA LEU A 55 -6.19 7.43 13.71
C LEU A 55 -6.26 7.29 15.25
N PRO A 56 -6.79 8.29 15.98
CA PRO A 56 -7.03 8.16 17.41
C PRO A 56 -7.87 6.91 17.74
N GLY A 57 -7.39 6.08 18.66
CA GLY A 57 -7.97 4.78 18.99
C GLY A 57 -7.32 3.60 18.26
N GLY A 58 -6.52 3.83 17.22
CA GLY A 58 -5.73 2.82 16.52
C GLY A 58 -4.35 2.55 17.13
N GLY A 59 -3.81 1.35 16.92
CA GLY A 59 -2.50 0.95 17.47
C GLY A 59 -1.28 1.59 16.81
N GLY A 60 -1.46 2.20 15.63
CA GLY A 60 -0.41 2.83 14.82
C GLY A 60 -0.40 4.36 14.90
N VAL A 61 -1.06 4.96 15.88
CA VAL A 61 -1.24 6.43 15.98
C VAL A 61 0.06 7.23 15.88
N LYS A 62 1.19 6.69 16.36
CA LYS A 62 2.51 7.35 16.27
C LYS A 62 3.07 7.45 14.84
N ALA A 63 2.53 6.68 13.90
CA ALA A 63 2.90 6.71 12.50
C ALA A 63 2.06 7.72 11.68
N ALA A 64 1.11 8.43 12.30
CA ALA A 64 0.30 9.43 11.62
C ALA A 64 1.16 10.56 11.05
N ILE A 65 0.91 10.93 9.79
CA ILE A 65 1.60 12.03 9.11
C ILE A 65 0.62 13.21 8.98
N LYS A 66 1.05 14.40 9.43
CA LYS A 66 0.25 15.62 9.27
C LYS A 66 0.10 15.94 7.77
N ARG A 67 -1.13 15.97 7.28
CA ARG A 67 -1.43 16.46 5.92
C ARG A 67 -1.13 17.97 5.88
N LEU A 68 -0.21 18.42 5.03
CA LEU A 68 -0.04 19.84 4.74
C LEU A 68 -1.31 20.32 4.02
N SER A 69 -2.00 21.29 4.61
CA SER A 69 -3.13 21.96 3.97
C SER A 69 -2.56 22.88 2.88
N HIS A 70 -2.59 22.45 1.62
CA HIS A 70 -2.63 23.40 0.51
C HIS A 70 -4.08 23.81 0.26
N ARG A 71 -4.59 24.65 1.15
CA ARG A 71 -5.75 25.54 0.97
C ARG A 71 -5.59 26.69 1.96
N ASP A 72 -4.87 27.71 1.51
CA ASP A 72 -5.40 29.07 1.59
C ASP A 72 -6.19 29.32 0.30
#